data_AF-M4SZP8-F1
#
_entry.id   AF-M4SZP8-F1
#
_cell.length_a   1.000
_cell.length_b   1.000
_cell.length_c   1.000
_cell.angle_alpha   90.00
_cell.angle_beta   90.00
_cell.angle_gamma   90.00
#
_symmetry.space_group_name_H-M   'P 1'
#
loop_
_entity.id
_entity.type
_entity.pdbx_description
1 polymer ?
#
loop_
_entity_poly.entity_id
_entity_poly.type
_entity_poly.pdbx_seq_one_letter_code
_entity_poly.pdbx_strand_id
1 'polypeptide(L)'
;MYTTTEAALILALTAAMQRLAGATAGDAVKSDGWTPLCSITADSEKLAANLLQNLIQNARDGETALQRLIRALVYNEATGGQPINNATMAVWSLYAEFAGAAAKRIQATEAKSVVTTARNIGRLQGAISEFLETQADASADNKGCVQAAAGTTNVIAGAEQLYREQPTCKMSWDAVSSDKTTTSVITATGIKHANSGGKDNASTIHST
;
A
#
# COMPACT_ATOMS: atom_id res chain seq x y z
N MET A 1 1.10 13.50 18.92
CA MET A 1 0.24 12.36 19.29
C MET A 1 0.08 11.47 18.06
N TYR A 2 0.95 10.47 17.88
CA TYR A 2 0.98 9.60 16.68
C TYR A 2 1.29 8.13 17.03
N THR A 3 0.97 7.69 18.24
CA THR A 3 1.31 6.34 18.75
C THR A 3 0.16 5.35 18.67
N THR A 4 -1.05 5.76 18.24
CA THR A 4 -2.25 4.93 18.30
C THR A 4 -2.57 4.18 17.01
N THR A 5 -2.05 4.63 15.85
CA THR A 5 -2.37 4.03 14.54
C THR A 5 -1.59 2.75 14.25
N GLU A 6 -0.34 2.63 14.71
CA GLU A 6 0.48 1.43 14.50
C GLU A 6 -0.03 0.24 15.31
N ALA A 7 -0.48 0.47 16.54
CA ALA A 7 -1.09 -0.55 17.39
C ALA A 7 -2.43 -1.04 16.82
N ALA A 8 -3.21 -0.16 16.20
CA ALA A 8 -4.50 -0.50 15.59
C ALA A 8 -4.35 -1.46 14.41
N LEU A 9 -3.29 -1.34 13.61
CA LEU A 9 -3.04 -2.24 12.47
C LEU A 9 -2.73 -3.67 12.95
N ILE A 10 -1.87 -3.79 13.98
CA ILE A 10 -1.43 -5.09 14.54
C ILE A 10 -2.61 -5.83 15.21
N LEU A 11 -3.48 -5.11 15.93
CA LEU A 11 -4.69 -5.66 16.57
C LEU A 11 -5.77 -6.06 15.55
N ALA A 12 -5.93 -5.31 14.46
CA ALA A 12 -6.85 -5.66 13.39
C ALA A 12 -6.40 -6.93 12.62
N LEU A 13 -5.09 -7.10 12.43
CA LEU A 13 -4.50 -8.28 11.80
C LEU A 13 -4.70 -9.56 12.64
N THR A 14 -4.52 -9.47 13.96
CA THR A 14 -4.75 -10.63 14.87
C THR A 14 -6.23 -11.01 14.95
N ALA A 15 -7.14 -10.04 15.00
CA ALA A 15 -8.58 -10.30 15.00
C ALA A 15 -9.09 -10.85 13.66
N ALA A 16 -8.52 -10.43 12.53
CA ALA A 16 -8.81 -11.00 11.22
C ALA A 16 -8.35 -12.47 11.13
N MET A 17 -7.13 -12.79 11.58
CA MET A 17 -6.61 -14.17 11.63
C MET A 17 -7.47 -15.10 12.49
N GLN A 18 -8.00 -14.61 13.63
CA GLN A 18 -8.86 -15.40 14.52
C GLN A 18 -10.24 -15.72 13.92
N ARG A 19 -10.76 -14.88 13.01
CA ARG A 19 -12.08 -15.08 12.38
C ARG A 19 -12.03 -15.87 11.08
N LEU A 20 -10.85 -15.97 10.47
CA LEU A 20 -10.58 -16.81 9.30
C LEU A 20 -10.40 -18.30 9.68
N ALA A 21 -10.26 -18.61 10.97
CA ALA A 21 -10.17 -19.95 11.52
C ALA A 21 -11.56 -20.62 11.60
N GLY A 22 -12.18 -20.89 10.44
CA GLY A 22 -13.35 -21.78 10.33
C GLY A 22 -12.99 -23.27 10.37
N ALA A 23 -11.86 -23.62 10.98
CA ALA A 23 -11.32 -24.97 11.05
C ALA A 23 -11.75 -25.61 12.38
N THR A 24 -12.34 -26.81 12.30
CA THR A 24 -12.49 -27.69 13.45
C THR A 24 -11.10 -28.11 13.93
N ALA A 25 -10.93 -28.43 15.21
CA ALA A 25 -9.64 -28.87 15.73
C ALA A 25 -9.10 -30.06 14.92
N GLY A 26 -7.92 -29.90 14.31
CA GLY A 26 -7.27 -30.90 13.45
C GLY A 26 -7.50 -30.75 11.94
N ASP A 27 -8.32 -29.78 11.49
CA ASP A 27 -8.56 -29.51 10.07
C ASP A 27 -7.64 -28.41 9.51
N ALA A 28 -7.38 -28.47 8.20
CA ALA A 28 -6.67 -27.43 7.47
C ALA A 28 -7.45 -26.09 7.49
N VAL A 29 -6.71 -24.97 7.46
CA VAL A 29 -7.29 -23.65 7.23
C VAL A 29 -7.93 -23.63 5.86
N LYS A 30 -9.23 -23.28 5.81
CA LYS A 30 -10.01 -23.27 4.57
C LYS A 30 -9.45 -22.24 3.58
N SER A 31 -9.61 -22.49 2.28
CA SER A 31 -9.17 -21.56 1.23
C SER A 31 -9.69 -20.14 1.42
N ASP A 32 -10.96 -20.01 1.82
CA ASP A 32 -11.59 -18.71 2.06
C ASP A 32 -10.97 -17.97 3.27
N GLY A 33 -10.27 -18.71 4.13
CA GLY A 33 -9.56 -18.19 5.29
C GLY A 33 -8.17 -17.62 4.95
N TRP A 34 -7.44 -18.24 4.03
CA TRP A 34 -6.04 -17.85 3.77
C TRP A 34 -5.84 -17.08 2.46
N THR A 35 -6.68 -17.31 1.43
CA THR A 35 -6.57 -16.62 0.14
C THR A 35 -6.71 -15.08 0.21
N PRO A 36 -7.48 -14.48 1.14
CA PRO A 36 -7.51 -13.02 1.28
C PRO A 36 -6.15 -12.43 1.69
N LEU A 37 -5.30 -13.20 2.38
CA LEU A 37 -3.96 -12.75 2.76
C LEU A 37 -3.10 -12.48 1.52
N CYS A 38 -3.25 -13.29 0.47
CA CYS A 38 -2.56 -13.10 -0.81
C CYS A 38 -3.10 -11.91 -1.61
N SER A 39 -4.35 -11.51 -1.35
CA SER A 39 -4.87 -10.26 -1.91
C SER A 39 -4.26 -9.04 -1.24
N ILE A 40 -3.95 -9.13 0.07
CA ILE A 40 -3.25 -8.06 0.82
C ILE A 40 -1.82 -7.90 0.29
N THR A 41 -1.10 -8.99 0.00
CA THR A 41 0.25 -8.92 -0.60
C THR A 41 0.21 -8.30 -2.00
N ALA A 42 -0.72 -8.70 -2.85
CA ALA A 42 -0.87 -8.09 -4.18
C ALA A 42 -1.22 -6.58 -4.14
N ASP A 43 -2.07 -6.15 -3.20
CA ASP A 43 -2.39 -4.73 -3.05
C ASP A 43 -1.27 -3.91 -2.41
N SER A 44 -0.42 -4.56 -1.64
CA SER A 44 0.74 -3.92 -1.02
C SER A 44 1.74 -3.41 -2.07
N GLU A 45 1.92 -4.13 -3.17
CA GLU A 45 2.71 -3.69 -4.33
C GLU A 45 2.10 -2.44 -4.99
N LYS A 46 0.78 -2.44 -5.18
CA LYS A 46 0.04 -1.29 -5.73
C LYS A 46 0.13 -0.06 -4.83
N LEU A 47 0.09 -0.27 -3.51
CA LEU A 47 0.23 0.81 -2.54
C LEU A 47 1.64 1.42 -2.58
N ALA A 48 2.69 0.60 -2.70
CA ALA A 48 4.05 1.09 -2.91
C ALA A 48 4.16 1.94 -4.20
N ALA A 49 3.55 1.48 -5.30
CA ALA A 49 3.52 2.23 -6.55
C ALA A 49 2.80 3.59 -6.42
N ASN A 50 1.64 3.60 -5.77
CA ASN A 50 0.87 4.83 -5.52
C ASN A 50 1.62 5.83 -4.62
N LEU A 51 2.35 5.35 -3.61
CA LEU A 51 3.18 6.18 -2.75
C LEU A 51 4.33 6.82 -3.54
N LEU A 52 5.01 6.04 -4.38
CA LEU A 52 6.08 6.54 -5.25
C LEU A 52 5.53 7.59 -6.24
N GLN A 53 4.39 7.32 -6.87
CA GLN A 53 3.78 8.24 -7.81
C GLN A 53 3.39 9.57 -7.16
N ASN A 54 2.83 9.55 -5.95
CA ASN A 54 2.49 10.78 -5.23
C ASN A 54 3.74 11.62 -4.93
N LEU A 55 4.84 10.97 -4.53
CA LEU A 55 6.11 11.65 -4.28
C LEU A 55 6.68 12.29 -5.57
N ILE A 56 6.65 11.55 -6.69
CA ILE A 56 7.08 12.05 -8.00
C ILE A 56 6.21 13.21 -8.46
N GLN A 57 4.89 13.13 -8.30
CA GLN A 57 3.97 14.17 -8.74
C GLN A 57 4.21 15.47 -7.97
N ASN A 58 4.38 15.40 -6.65
CA ASN A 58 4.68 16.59 -5.84
C ASN A 58 6.00 17.26 -6.26
N ALA A 59 7.02 16.46 -6.61
CA ALA A 59 8.27 16.99 -7.14
C ALA A 59 8.07 17.68 -8.50
N ARG A 60 7.31 17.06 -9.42
CA ARG A 60 7.00 17.63 -10.74
C ARG A 60 6.20 18.92 -10.67
N ASP A 61 5.26 19.02 -9.73
CA ASP A 61 4.46 20.22 -9.54
C ASP A 61 5.35 21.39 -9.05
N GLY A 62 6.29 21.11 -8.14
CA GLY A 62 7.31 22.07 -7.70
C GLY A 62 8.25 22.51 -8.84
N GLU A 63 8.74 21.56 -9.64
CA GLU A 63 9.56 21.84 -10.82
C GLU A 63 8.82 22.72 -11.83
N THR A 64 7.55 22.41 -12.10
CA THR A 64 6.70 23.17 -13.01
C THR A 64 6.54 24.61 -12.53
N ALA A 65 6.32 24.83 -11.23
CA ALA A 65 6.24 26.18 -10.65
C ALA A 65 7.56 26.95 -10.82
N LEU A 66 8.69 26.29 -10.57
CA LEU A 66 10.02 26.88 -10.78
C LEU A 66 10.27 27.24 -12.25
N GLN A 67 9.95 26.35 -13.18
CA GLN A 67 10.07 26.62 -14.62
C GLN A 67 9.21 27.81 -15.05
N ARG A 68 7.98 27.92 -14.53
CA ARG A 68 7.10 29.07 -14.79
C ARG A 68 7.69 30.37 -14.26
N LEU A 69 8.27 30.36 -13.07
CA LEU A 69 8.97 31.51 -12.50
C LEU A 69 10.16 31.93 -13.38
N ILE A 70 11.03 30.99 -13.76
CA ILE A 70 12.20 31.28 -14.60
C ILE A 70 11.77 31.87 -15.95
N ARG A 71 10.76 31.29 -16.60
CA ARG A 71 10.24 31.84 -17.88
C ARG A 71 9.72 33.27 -17.72
N ALA A 72 9.03 33.55 -16.62
CA ALA A 72 8.50 34.89 -16.36
C ALA A 72 9.61 35.92 -16.11
N LEU A 73 10.65 35.54 -15.35
CA LEU A 73 11.84 36.36 -15.11
C LEU A 73 12.59 36.65 -16.42
N VAL A 74 12.84 35.62 -17.23
CA VAL A 74 13.52 35.75 -18.53
C VAL A 74 12.72 36.64 -19.49
N TYR A 75 11.39 36.49 -19.53
CA TYR A 75 10.53 37.33 -20.37
C TYR A 75 10.59 38.81 -19.94
N ASN A 76 10.58 39.09 -18.64
CA ASN A 76 10.69 40.45 -18.13
C ASN A 76 12.03 41.10 -18.49
N GLU A 77 13.13 40.34 -18.40
CA GLU A 77 14.46 40.80 -18.80
C GLU A 77 14.53 41.06 -20.32
N ALA A 78 14.03 40.10 -21.12
CA ALA A 78 14.06 40.18 -22.58
C ALA A 78 13.21 41.31 -23.17
N THR A 79 12.17 41.76 -22.45
CA THR A 79 11.29 42.86 -22.88
C THR A 79 11.75 44.24 -22.39
N GLY A 80 12.98 44.34 -21.88
CA GLY A 80 13.60 45.59 -21.45
C GLY A 80 13.22 46.02 -20.03
N GLY A 81 12.80 45.08 -19.17
CA GLY A 81 12.54 45.35 -17.76
C GLY A 81 11.35 46.28 -17.55
N GLN A 82 10.17 45.90 -18.04
CA GLN A 82 8.95 46.65 -17.77
C GLN A 82 8.75 46.82 -16.25
N PRO A 83 8.19 47.96 -15.79
CA PRO A 83 7.92 48.16 -14.36
C PRO A 83 7.06 47.02 -13.82
N ILE A 84 7.63 46.22 -12.92
CA ILE A 84 6.91 45.11 -12.30
C ILE A 84 5.87 45.70 -11.35
N ASN A 85 4.59 45.50 -11.67
CA ASN A 85 3.51 45.90 -10.78
C ASN A 85 3.30 44.86 -9.67
N ASN A 86 2.53 45.23 -8.66
CA ASN A 86 2.26 44.38 -7.49
C ASN A 86 1.61 43.03 -7.86
N ALA A 87 0.79 42.98 -8.91
CA ALA A 87 0.15 41.74 -9.36
C ALA A 87 1.18 40.76 -9.95
N THR A 88 2.12 41.25 -10.76
CA THR A 88 3.21 40.44 -11.31
C THR A 88 4.13 39.92 -10.20
N MET A 89 4.50 40.76 -9.23
CA MET A 89 5.28 40.31 -8.06
C MET A 89 4.54 39.25 -7.24
N ALA A 90 3.24 39.38 -7.06
CA ALA A 90 2.43 38.40 -6.31
C ALA A 90 2.44 37.03 -7.01
N VAL A 91 2.29 36.99 -8.33
CA VAL A 91 2.33 35.73 -9.11
C VAL A 91 3.71 35.09 -9.05
N TRP A 92 4.79 35.87 -9.15
CA TRP A 92 6.15 35.34 -9.05
C TRP A 92 6.46 34.78 -7.65
N SER A 93 6.02 35.50 -6.62
CA SER A 93 6.16 35.06 -5.23
C SER A 93 5.39 33.76 -4.99
N LEU A 94 4.17 33.63 -5.53
CA LEU A 94 3.40 32.39 -5.46
C LEU A 94 4.14 31.21 -6.10
N TYR A 95 4.74 31.39 -7.30
CA TYR A 95 5.52 30.32 -7.93
C TYR A 95 6.76 29.94 -7.12
N ALA A 96 7.47 30.93 -6.56
CA ALA A 96 8.62 30.69 -5.71
C ALA A 96 8.24 29.94 -4.41
N GLU A 97 7.14 30.36 -3.76
CA GLU A 97 6.60 29.71 -2.58
C GLU A 97 6.16 28.29 -2.87
N PHE A 98 5.49 28.04 -4.01
CA PHE A 98 5.04 26.70 -4.37
C PHE A 98 6.21 25.76 -4.64
N ALA A 99 7.23 26.21 -5.38
CA ALA A 99 8.45 25.44 -5.62
C ALA A 99 9.22 25.15 -4.31
N GLY A 100 9.37 26.16 -3.45
CA GLY A 100 10.02 26.02 -2.15
C GLY A 100 9.24 25.12 -1.17
N ALA A 101 7.91 25.22 -1.17
CA ALA A 101 7.03 24.39 -0.35
C ALA A 101 7.05 22.93 -0.80
N ALA A 102 7.07 22.66 -2.10
CA ALA A 102 7.21 21.30 -2.63
C ALA A 102 8.52 20.65 -2.15
N ALA A 103 9.65 21.35 -2.29
CA ALA A 103 10.95 20.87 -1.80
C ALA A 103 10.95 20.63 -0.28
N LYS A 104 10.40 21.57 0.50
CA LYS A 104 10.30 21.44 1.97
C LYS A 104 9.41 20.27 2.39
N ARG A 105 8.27 20.04 1.73
CA ARG A 105 7.36 18.92 2.05
C ARG A 105 8.02 17.56 1.78
N ILE A 106 8.72 17.44 0.65
CA ILE A 106 9.48 16.24 0.30
C ILE A 106 10.53 15.95 1.38
N GLN A 107 11.33 16.95 1.77
CA GLN A 107 12.41 16.80 2.74
C GLN A 107 11.91 16.55 4.17
N ALA A 108 10.85 17.23 4.60
CA ALA A 108 10.41 17.21 6.00
C ALA A 108 9.49 16.02 6.32
N THR A 109 8.55 15.68 5.44
CA THR A 109 7.43 14.80 5.80
C THR A 109 7.16 13.70 4.79
N GLU A 110 7.14 14.00 3.49
CA GLU A 110 6.65 13.05 2.49
C GLU A 110 7.62 11.89 2.27
N ALA A 111 8.92 12.16 2.12
CA ALA A 111 9.91 11.09 1.96
C ALA A 111 9.92 10.15 3.18
N LYS A 112 9.90 10.71 4.40
CA LYS A 112 9.84 9.91 5.63
C LYS A 112 8.56 9.05 5.69
N SER A 113 7.41 9.62 5.33
CA SER A 113 6.13 8.92 5.32
C SER A 113 6.13 7.78 4.31
N VAL A 114 6.56 8.03 3.07
CA VAL A 114 6.65 7.03 1.99
C VAL A 114 7.59 5.89 2.38
N VAL A 115 8.81 6.20 2.86
CA VAL A 115 9.78 5.17 3.28
C VAL A 115 9.26 4.35 4.45
N THR A 116 8.66 5.00 5.46
CA THR A 116 8.11 4.28 6.63
C THR A 116 6.96 3.37 6.23
N THR A 117 6.07 3.85 5.37
CA THR A 117 4.92 3.08 4.88
C THR A 117 5.37 1.92 4.02
N ALA A 118 6.28 2.14 3.06
CA ALA A 118 6.87 1.08 2.24
C ALA A 118 7.56 0.01 3.09
N ARG A 119 8.33 0.40 4.12
CA ARG A 119 8.95 -0.53 5.07
C ARG A 119 7.91 -1.35 5.84
N ASN A 120 6.87 -0.71 6.36
CA ASN A 120 5.83 -1.40 7.14
C ASN A 120 5.04 -2.38 6.25
N ILE A 121 4.74 -1.99 5.02
CA ILE A 121 4.13 -2.85 4.00
C ILE A 121 5.05 -4.05 3.68
N GLY A 122 6.34 -3.82 3.45
CA GLY A 122 7.29 -4.91 3.18
C GLY A 122 7.39 -5.91 4.33
N ARG A 123 7.37 -5.44 5.58
CA ARG A 123 7.32 -6.31 6.77
C ARG A 123 6.03 -7.14 6.82
N LEU A 124 4.88 -6.55 6.48
CA LEU A 124 3.62 -7.26 6.43
C LEU A 124 3.62 -8.32 5.34
N GLN A 125 4.09 -7.98 4.14
CA GLN A 125 4.20 -8.93 3.03
C GLN A 125 5.10 -10.12 3.39
N GLY A 126 6.27 -9.85 3.97
CA GLY A 126 7.19 -10.90 4.41
C GLY A 126 6.55 -11.82 5.45
N ALA A 127 5.85 -11.27 6.45
CA ALA A 127 5.18 -12.07 7.46
C ALA A 127 4.04 -12.94 6.89
N ILE A 128 3.28 -12.42 5.92
CA ILE A 128 2.23 -13.20 5.24
C ILE A 128 2.84 -14.31 4.40
N SER A 129 3.89 -14.00 3.62
CA SER A 129 4.58 -14.98 2.77
C SER A 129 5.16 -16.11 3.61
N GLU A 130 5.93 -15.76 4.65
CA GLU A 130 6.55 -16.73 5.57
C GLU A 130 5.50 -17.60 6.25
N PHE A 131 4.40 -17.01 6.74
CA PHE A 131 3.32 -17.77 7.34
C PHE A 131 2.73 -18.79 6.37
N LEU A 132 2.32 -18.34 5.17
CA LEU A 132 1.66 -19.20 4.20
C LEU A 132 2.58 -20.28 3.64
N GLU A 133 3.85 -19.95 3.36
CA GLU A 133 4.85 -20.91 2.89
C GLU A 133 5.15 -21.95 3.97
N THR A 134 5.31 -21.54 5.24
CA THR A 134 5.51 -22.48 6.34
C THR A 134 4.31 -23.42 6.51
N GLN A 135 3.08 -22.91 6.38
CA GLN A 135 1.88 -23.76 6.44
C GLN A 135 1.76 -24.69 5.23
N ALA A 136 2.20 -24.25 4.05
CA ALA A 136 2.23 -25.07 2.83
C ALA A 136 3.28 -26.18 2.92
N ASP A 137 4.46 -25.88 3.45
CA ASP A 137 5.56 -26.84 3.64
C ASP A 137 5.27 -27.84 4.77
N ALA A 138 4.46 -27.45 5.76
CA ALA A 138 3.93 -28.34 6.79
C ALA A 138 2.81 -29.26 6.25
N SER A 139 3.14 -30.05 5.24
CA SER A 139 2.24 -30.99 4.59
C SER A 139 2.88 -32.37 4.40
N ALA A 140 2.04 -33.41 4.41
CA ALA A 140 2.41 -34.79 4.14
C ALA A 140 1.18 -35.55 3.62
N ASP A 141 1.35 -36.32 2.54
CA ASP A 141 0.27 -37.04 1.86
C ASP A 141 -0.98 -36.16 1.63
N ASN A 142 -2.10 -36.49 2.27
CA ASN A 142 -3.37 -35.75 2.21
C ASN A 142 -3.62 -34.90 3.46
N LYS A 143 -2.55 -34.55 4.19
CA LYS A 143 -2.60 -33.76 5.42
C LYS A 143 -1.74 -32.52 5.25
N GLY A 144 -2.24 -31.39 5.71
CA GLY A 144 -1.56 -30.11 5.59
C GLY A 144 -2.33 -29.02 6.32
N CYS A 145 -1.71 -27.86 6.45
CA CYS A 145 -2.25 -26.77 7.25
C CYS A 145 -3.17 -25.84 6.47
N VAL A 146 -3.14 -25.87 5.13
CA VAL A 146 -3.93 -25.00 4.26
C VAL A 146 -4.59 -25.79 3.14
N GLN A 147 -5.89 -25.55 2.94
CA GLN A 147 -6.71 -26.20 1.91
C GLN A 147 -6.46 -25.57 0.54
N ALA A 148 -6.33 -26.38 -0.51
CA ALA A 148 -6.06 -25.91 -1.87
C ALA A 148 -7.26 -25.17 -2.50
N ALA A 149 -8.47 -25.70 -2.32
CA ALA A 149 -9.69 -25.12 -2.88
C ALA A 149 -10.90 -25.34 -1.98
N ALA A 150 -11.85 -24.40 -2.04
CA ALA A 150 -13.07 -24.42 -1.23
C ALA A 150 -13.85 -25.73 -1.43
N GLY A 151 -14.31 -26.32 -0.33
CA GLY A 151 -15.12 -27.55 -0.37
C GLY A 151 -14.34 -28.84 -0.68
N THR A 152 -13.00 -28.80 -0.77
CA THR A 152 -12.17 -29.98 -1.03
C THR A 152 -11.43 -30.49 0.22
N THR A 153 -10.95 -31.73 0.23
CA THR A 153 -10.00 -32.20 1.26
C THR A 153 -8.54 -32.02 0.81
N ASN A 154 -8.33 -31.45 -0.37
CA ASN A 154 -7.00 -31.27 -0.93
C ASN A 154 -6.28 -30.16 -0.17
N VAL A 155 -5.01 -30.38 0.12
CA VAL A 155 -4.14 -29.42 0.81
C VAL A 155 -3.10 -28.86 -0.15
N ILE A 156 -2.62 -27.66 0.13
CA ILE A 156 -1.43 -27.13 -0.53
C ILE A 156 -0.23 -27.90 0.03
N ALA A 157 0.58 -28.46 -0.86
CA ALA A 157 1.84 -29.12 -0.55
C ALA A 157 3.02 -28.31 -1.11
N GLY A 158 3.62 -27.50 -0.25
CA GLY A 158 4.77 -26.67 -0.53
C GLY A 158 4.48 -25.37 -1.28
N ALA A 159 5.47 -24.45 -1.23
CA ALA A 159 5.36 -23.11 -1.81
C ALA A 159 5.07 -23.11 -3.33
N GLU A 160 5.57 -24.09 -4.10
CA GLU A 160 5.29 -24.15 -5.54
C GLU A 160 3.81 -24.39 -5.84
N GLN A 161 3.13 -25.24 -5.07
CA GLN A 161 1.70 -25.44 -5.23
C GLN A 161 0.93 -24.22 -4.74
N LEU A 162 1.37 -23.57 -3.66
CA LEU A 162 0.78 -22.32 -3.17
C LEU A 162 0.73 -21.27 -4.28
N TYR A 163 1.86 -21.02 -4.96
CA TYR A 163 1.94 -20.01 -6.02
C TYR A 163 1.20 -20.41 -7.30
N ARG A 164 0.99 -21.71 -7.54
CA ARG A 164 0.20 -22.20 -8.67
C ARG A 164 -1.29 -21.95 -8.45
N GLU A 165 -1.78 -22.27 -7.26
CA GLU A 165 -3.19 -22.11 -6.90
C GLU A 165 -3.54 -20.63 -6.63
N GLN A 166 -2.58 -19.87 -6.09
CA GLN A 166 -2.73 -18.44 -5.81
C GLN A 166 -1.44 -17.67 -6.17
N PRO A 167 -1.30 -17.24 -7.44
CA PRO A 167 -0.12 -16.52 -7.89
C PRO A 167 0.17 -15.23 -7.12
N THR A 168 -0.86 -14.58 -6.57
CA THR A 168 -0.76 -13.35 -5.78
C THR A 168 -0.09 -13.53 -4.41
N CYS A 169 0.08 -14.77 -3.94
CA CYS A 169 0.86 -15.06 -2.73
C CYS A 169 2.37 -14.97 -2.97
N LYS A 170 2.82 -15.02 -4.23
CA LYS A 170 4.23 -14.91 -4.57
C LYS A 170 4.64 -13.45 -4.54
N MET A 171 5.60 -13.11 -3.69
CA MET A 171 6.17 -11.76 -3.65
C MET A 171 6.87 -11.42 -4.97
N SER A 172 6.59 -10.22 -5.51
CA SER A 172 7.42 -9.66 -6.57
C SER A 172 8.71 -9.07 -5.99
N TRP A 173 9.80 -9.29 -6.71
CA TRP A 173 11.10 -8.65 -6.49
C TRP A 173 11.42 -7.61 -7.57
N ASP A 174 10.45 -7.31 -8.43
CA ASP A 174 10.59 -6.29 -9.46
C ASP A 174 10.73 -4.91 -8.83
N ALA A 175 11.35 -4.00 -9.57
CA ALA A 175 11.42 -2.60 -9.16
C ALA A 175 10.00 -2.02 -9.04
N VAL A 176 9.77 -1.22 -7.99
CA VAL A 176 8.49 -0.54 -7.79
C VAL A 176 8.21 0.39 -8.96
N SER A 177 7.12 0.14 -9.69
CA SER A 177 6.62 1.04 -10.73
C SER A 177 6.01 2.31 -10.13
N SER A 178 6.02 3.41 -10.88
CA SER A 178 5.26 4.63 -10.55
C SER A 178 3.85 4.65 -11.17
N ASP A 179 3.43 3.57 -11.81
CA ASP A 179 2.10 3.52 -12.42
C ASP A 179 1.01 3.42 -11.35
N LYS A 180 0.06 4.35 -11.40
CA LYS A 180 -1.05 4.39 -10.44
C LYS A 180 -1.94 3.17 -10.65
N THR A 181 -2.16 2.41 -9.58
CA THR A 181 -2.93 1.17 -9.63
C THR A 181 -3.97 1.13 -8.50
N THR A 182 -5.16 0.61 -8.82
CA THR A 182 -6.26 0.54 -7.85
C THR A 182 -6.10 -0.68 -6.95
N THR A 183 -6.11 -0.45 -5.64
CA THR A 183 -6.17 -1.52 -4.63
C THR A 183 -7.56 -2.14 -4.58
N SER A 184 -7.64 -3.46 -4.43
CA SER A 184 -8.89 -4.22 -4.40
C SER A 184 -9.39 -4.53 -2.98
N VAL A 185 -8.49 -4.81 -2.04
CA VAL A 185 -8.76 -5.18 -0.65
C VAL A 185 -8.24 -4.17 0.37
N ILE A 186 -7.11 -3.50 0.13
CA ILE A 186 -6.62 -2.43 1.01
C ILE A 186 -7.32 -1.13 0.63
N THR A 187 -8.11 -0.56 1.53
CA THR A 187 -8.79 0.73 1.34
C THR A 187 -8.36 1.77 2.37
N ALA A 188 -8.75 3.02 2.12
CA ALA A 188 -8.53 4.10 3.08
C ALA A 188 -9.16 3.84 4.46
N THR A 189 -10.16 2.95 4.53
CA THR A 189 -10.87 2.55 5.75
C THR A 189 -10.32 1.28 6.39
N GLY A 190 -9.29 0.64 5.82
CA GLY A 190 -8.71 -0.61 6.31
C GLY A 190 -8.78 -1.74 5.29
N ILE A 191 -8.78 -3.00 5.76
CA ILE A 191 -8.76 -4.18 4.90
C ILE A 191 -10.20 -4.66 4.67
N LYS A 192 -10.67 -4.57 3.42
CA LYS A 192 -11.91 -5.22 2.98
C LYS A 192 -11.72 -6.73 3.02
N HIS A 193 -12.58 -7.41 3.76
CA HIS A 193 -12.71 -8.86 3.72
C HIS A 193 -14.19 -9.20 3.72
N ALA A 194 -14.60 -10.09 2.82
CA ALA A 194 -15.90 -10.73 2.93
C ALA A 194 -15.82 -11.68 4.14
N ASN A 195 -16.27 -11.22 5.30
CA ASN A 195 -16.59 -12.17 6.37
C ASN A 195 -17.58 -13.20 5.78
N SER A 196 -17.39 -14.47 6.12
CA SER A 196 -18.30 -15.59 5.85
C SER A 196 -19.71 -15.25 6.34
N GLY A 197 -20.48 -14.54 5.51
CA GLY A 197 -21.73 -13.87 5.88
C GLY A 197 -22.05 -12.55 5.17
N GLY A 198 -21.19 -12.05 4.27
CA GLY A 198 -21.57 -10.98 3.33
C GLY A 198 -21.81 -9.60 3.96
N LYS A 199 -21.02 -9.22 4.98
CA LYS A 199 -21.02 -7.84 5.50
C LYS A 199 -19.68 -7.18 5.26
N ASP A 200 -19.69 -6.15 4.43
CA ASP A 200 -18.58 -5.22 4.25
C ASP A 200 -18.27 -4.54 5.58
N ASN A 201 -16.99 -4.49 5.97
CA ASN A 201 -16.56 -3.93 7.26
C ASN A 201 -16.52 -2.40 7.26
N ALA A 202 -17.64 -1.75 6.99
CA ALA A 202 -17.81 -0.33 7.27
C ALA A 202 -17.91 -0.03 8.78
N SER A 203 -17.69 -1.00 9.68
CA SER A 203 -18.11 -0.87 11.09
C SER A 203 -17.18 -1.46 12.16
N THR A 204 -15.93 -1.84 11.87
CA THR A 204 -15.01 -2.39 12.90
C THR A 204 -13.94 -1.41 13.39
N ILE A 205 -14.06 -0.11 13.12
CA ILE A 205 -13.39 0.91 13.92
C ILE A 205 -14.36 1.30 15.02
N HIS A 206 -14.17 0.69 16.20
CA HIS A 206 -14.94 1.04 17.39
C HIS A 206 -14.92 2.56 17.60
N SER A 207 -16.12 3.12 17.68
CA SER A 207 -16.38 4.40 18.35
C SER A 207 -16.05 4.25 19.83
N THR A 208 -14.88 4.73 20.23
CA THR A 208 -14.54 5.23 21.57
C THR A 208 -13.24 6.01 21.47
#